data_AF-A0A7J3TWT6-F1
#
_entry.id   AF-A0A7J3TWT6-F1
#
_cell.length_a   1.000
_cell.length_b   1.000
_cell.length_c   1.000
_cell.angle_alpha   90.00
_cell.angle_beta   90.00
_cell.angle_gamma   90.00
#
_symmetry.space_group_name_H-M   'P 1'
#
loop_
_entity.id
_entity.type
_entity.pdbx_description
1 polymer ?
#
loop_
_entity_poly.entity_id
_entity_poly.type
_entity_poly.pdbx_seq_one_letter_code
_entity_poly.pdbx_strand_id
1 'polypeptide(L)'
;GVSVDDVVFRVEDNTPRIVGVVVQWSSTIIAALHVDPISFKAKAVIDCTGHEAEVLSVAVKKVPGLEIPLPGEASMWAAEGEKLIVEKTGKVCPGLYVAGMAVATLHRIPRMGPIFGGMLLSGKRVAEIVSNDLKK
;
A
#
# COMPACT_ATOMS: atom_id res chain seq x y z
N GLY A 1 6.36 16.32 6.18
CA GLY A 1 5.24 15.37 6.16
C GLY A 1 5.51 14.27 7.16
N VAL A 2 4.82 13.15 7.01
CA VAL A 2 5.11 11.89 7.72
C VAL A 2 5.52 10.84 6.69
N SER A 3 6.35 9.90 7.11
CA SER A 3 6.77 8.75 6.33
C SER A 3 6.41 7.47 7.10
N VAL A 4 6.07 6.40 6.40
CA VAL A 4 5.81 5.10 7.02
C VAL A 4 7.14 4.39 7.22
N ASP A 5 7.50 4.15 8.48
CA ASP A 5 8.75 3.48 8.87
C ASP A 5 8.55 1.98 9.04
N ASP A 6 7.39 1.59 9.58
CA ASP A 6 7.01 0.18 9.76
C ASP A 6 5.49 -0.05 9.69
N VAL A 7 5.07 -1.31 9.77
CA VAL A 7 3.69 -1.72 9.95
C VAL A 7 3.49 -2.36 11.32
N VAL A 8 2.29 -2.19 11.89
CA VAL A 8 1.88 -2.97 13.06
C VAL A 8 1.16 -4.20 12.56
N PHE A 9 1.66 -5.40 12.87
CA PHE A 9 1.02 -6.65 12.45
C PHE A 9 0.65 -7.56 13.65
N ARG A 10 -0.26 -8.49 13.40
CA ARG A 10 -0.65 -9.60 14.29
C ARG A 10 -0.72 -10.89 13.47
N VAL A 11 -0.71 -12.03 14.14
CA VAL A 11 -0.94 -13.33 13.52
C VAL A 11 -2.26 -13.87 14.04
N GLU A 12 -3.19 -14.15 13.13
CA GLU A 12 -4.50 -14.74 13.40
C GLU A 12 -4.60 -16.00 12.54
N ASP A 13 -4.87 -17.16 13.16
CA ASP A 13 -4.97 -18.45 12.45
C ASP A 13 -3.79 -18.72 11.50
N ASN A 14 -2.56 -18.52 12.00
CA ASN A 14 -1.30 -18.62 11.24
C ASN A 14 -1.20 -17.69 10.02
N THR A 15 -2.07 -16.69 9.91
CA THR A 15 -2.07 -15.71 8.81
C THR A 15 -1.68 -14.32 9.33
N PRO A 16 -0.71 -13.62 8.71
CA PRO A 16 -0.37 -12.26 9.10
C PRO A 16 -1.50 -11.28 8.74
N ARG A 17 -1.86 -10.43 9.70
CA ARG A 17 -2.79 -9.31 9.55
C ARG A 17 -2.12 -7.99 9.88
N ILE A 18 -2.28 -6.99 9.02
CA ILE A 18 -1.89 -5.61 9.32
C ILE A 18 -2.98 -4.93 10.16
N VAL A 19 -2.59 -4.30 11.26
CA VAL A 19 -3.48 -3.65 12.25
C VAL A 19 -3.10 -2.19 12.53
N GLY A 20 -2.20 -1.63 11.71
CA GLY A 20 -1.74 -0.26 11.87
C GLY A 20 -0.45 0.03 11.13
N VAL A 21 0.03 1.26 11.28
CA VAL A 21 1.29 1.75 10.73
C VAL A 21 2.14 2.37 11.82
N VAL A 22 3.45 2.35 11.62
CA VAL A 22 4.43 3.05 12.43
C VAL A 22 4.99 4.17 11.56
N VAL A 23 4.89 5.40 12.04
CA VAL A 23 5.24 6.58 11.27
C VAL A 23 6.31 7.39 11.97
N GLN A 24 7.12 8.07 11.16
CA GLN A 24 8.15 8.98 11.61
C GLN A 24 8.00 10.32 10.89
N TRP A 25 8.38 11.40 11.56
CA TRP A 25 8.41 12.73 10.95
C TRP A 25 9.56 12.77 9.94
N SER A 26 9.27 13.24 8.73
CA SER A 26 10.30 13.32 7.68
C SER A 26 11.48 14.20 8.12
N SER A 27 11.26 15.21 8.95
CA SER A 27 12.32 16.07 9.51
C SER A 27 13.30 15.30 10.39
N THR A 28 12.82 14.35 11.20
CA THR A 28 13.66 13.51 12.06
C THR A 28 14.56 12.61 11.21
N ILE A 29 14.01 12.02 10.15
CA ILE A 29 14.75 11.19 9.18
C ILE A 29 15.82 12.02 8.48
N ILE A 30 15.45 13.19 7.93
CA ILE A 30 16.36 14.08 7.21
C ILE A 30 17.50 14.59 8.12
N ALA A 31 17.18 14.90 9.38
CA ALA A 31 18.15 15.38 10.35
C ALA A 31 19.01 14.25 10.97
N ALA A 32 18.80 12.99 10.58
CA ALA A 32 19.48 11.82 11.13
C ALA A 32 19.43 11.75 12.67
N LEU A 33 18.28 12.15 13.24
CA LEU A 33 18.07 12.14 14.69
C LEU A 33 17.61 10.74 15.13
N HIS A 34 18.15 10.27 16.26
CA HIS A 34 17.81 8.99 16.86
C HIS A 34 16.58 9.15 17.76
N VAL A 35 15.40 9.18 17.15
CA VAL A 35 14.11 9.25 17.85
C VAL A 35 13.25 8.08 17.42
N ASP A 36 12.62 7.41 18.38
CA ASP A 36 11.70 6.31 18.08
C ASP A 36 10.43 6.81 17.33
N PRO A 37 9.88 6.01 16.41
CA PRO A 37 8.66 6.36 15.69
C PRO A 37 7.40 6.13 16.54
N ILE A 38 6.25 6.62 16.06
CA ILE A 38 4.95 6.47 16.74
C ILE A 38 4.03 5.56 15.93
N SER A 39 3.25 4.72 16.63
CA SER A 39 2.29 3.80 16.00
C SER A 39 0.86 4.32 15.99
N PHE A 40 0.14 4.06 14.91
CA PHE A 40 -1.28 4.33 14.73
C PHE A 40 -2.01 3.02 14.42
N LYS A 41 -3.04 2.71 15.23
CA LYS A 41 -3.88 1.53 15.00
C LYS A 41 -4.93 1.81 13.92
N ALA A 42 -5.15 0.84 13.06
CA ALA A 42 -6.18 0.90 12.02
C ALA A 42 -6.74 -0.51 11.74
N LYS A 43 -8.04 -0.59 11.43
CA LYS A 43 -8.66 -1.84 10.97
C LYS A 43 -8.34 -2.14 9.50
N ALA A 44 -8.03 -1.11 8.73
CA ALA A 44 -7.67 -1.18 7.32
C ALA A 44 -6.57 -0.15 7.03
N VAL A 45 -5.46 -0.61 6.47
CA VAL A 45 -4.36 0.21 5.97
C VAL A 45 -4.38 0.13 4.44
N ILE A 46 -4.35 1.27 3.76
CA ILE A 46 -4.38 1.35 2.29
C ILE A 46 -3.07 1.96 1.83
N ASP A 47 -2.30 1.23 1.03
CA ASP A 47 -1.11 1.76 0.38
C ASP A 47 -1.50 2.57 -0.86
N CYS A 48 -1.34 3.89 -0.74
CA CYS A 48 -1.48 4.87 -1.80
C CYS A 48 -0.18 5.69 -1.99
N THR A 49 0.97 5.13 -1.61
CA THR A 49 2.26 5.85 -1.60
C THR A 49 2.92 5.99 -2.98
N GLY A 50 2.24 5.51 -4.02
CA GLY A 50 2.67 5.68 -5.39
C GLY A 50 3.58 4.56 -5.87
N HIS A 51 4.55 4.88 -6.72
CA HIS A 51 5.42 3.91 -7.39
C HIS A 51 6.27 3.07 -6.42
N GLU A 52 6.67 3.64 -5.29
CA GLU A 52 7.52 2.94 -4.33
C GLU A 52 6.75 1.90 -3.50
N ALA A 53 5.42 2.01 -3.44
CA ALA A 53 4.56 1.15 -2.63
C ALA A 53 5.16 0.93 -1.22
N GLU A 54 5.51 2.03 -0.53
CA GLU A 54 6.34 2.03 0.68
C GLU A 54 5.77 1.12 1.77
N VAL A 55 4.45 1.15 1.98
CA VAL A 55 3.79 0.35 3.02
C VAL A 55 3.84 -1.13 2.66
N LEU A 56 3.55 -1.47 1.41
CA LEU A 56 3.66 -2.84 0.89
C LEU A 56 5.09 -3.36 0.96
N SER A 57 6.06 -2.57 0.52
CA SER A 57 7.48 -2.91 0.51
C SER A 57 7.99 -3.21 1.91
N VAL A 58 7.64 -2.39 2.89
CA VAL A 58 7.96 -2.61 4.30
C VAL A 58 7.26 -3.87 4.84
N ALA A 59 5.97 -4.05 4.56
CA ALA A 59 5.22 -5.19 5.04
C ALA A 59 5.79 -6.52 4.50
N VAL A 60 6.01 -6.64 3.19
CA VAL A 60 6.60 -7.84 2.56
C VAL A 60 8.00 -8.13 3.10
N LYS A 61 8.80 -7.09 3.34
CA LYS A 61 10.17 -7.24 3.83
C LYS A 61 10.25 -7.70 5.29
N LYS A 62 9.35 -7.18 6.15
CA LYS A 62 9.49 -7.30 7.62
C LYS A 62 8.46 -8.21 8.29
N VAL A 63 7.32 -8.50 7.66
CA VAL A 63 6.26 -9.33 8.24
C VAL A 63 6.48 -10.80 7.88
N PRO A 64 6.75 -11.68 8.86
CA PRO A 64 6.90 -13.11 8.60
C PRO A 64 5.61 -13.72 8.01
N GLY A 65 5.77 -14.56 6.98
CA GLY A 65 4.64 -15.22 6.31
C GLY A 65 3.90 -14.37 5.29
N LEU A 66 4.31 -13.11 5.04
CA LEU A 66 3.78 -12.27 3.98
C LEU A 66 4.69 -12.30 2.73
N GLU A 67 4.72 -13.45 2.06
CA GLU A 67 5.61 -13.72 0.92
C GLU A 67 4.96 -13.29 -0.42
N ILE A 68 4.83 -11.99 -0.63
CA ILE A 68 4.23 -11.43 -1.85
C ILE A 68 5.32 -10.84 -2.74
N PRO A 69 5.44 -11.25 -4.02
CA PRO A 69 6.43 -10.67 -4.92
C PRO A 69 6.07 -9.22 -5.26
N LEU A 70 7.07 -8.34 -5.23
CA LEU A 70 6.97 -6.94 -5.67
C LEU A 70 7.85 -6.75 -6.92
N PRO A 71 7.34 -7.08 -8.12
CA PRO A 71 8.12 -7.03 -9.37
C PRO A 71 8.44 -5.61 -9.85
N GLY A 72 7.84 -4.57 -9.26
CA GLY A 72 7.95 -3.19 -9.72
C GLY A 72 7.02 -2.90 -10.90
N GLU A 73 6.94 -1.65 -11.32
CA GLU A 73 6.12 -1.25 -12.47
C GLU A 73 6.76 -1.60 -13.82
N ALA A 74 5.94 -1.69 -14.87
CA ALA A 74 6.43 -1.79 -16.24
C ALA A 74 6.57 -0.41 -16.92
N SER A 75 7.24 -0.40 -18.07
CA SER A 75 7.33 0.79 -18.93
C SER A 75 5.97 1.27 -19.42
N MET A 76 5.92 2.48 -19.94
CA MET A 76 4.67 3.20 -20.18
C MET A 76 3.79 2.55 -21.26
N TRP A 77 2.53 2.31 -20.90
CA TRP A 77 1.42 2.06 -21.82
C TRP A 77 0.17 2.64 -21.17
N ALA A 78 -0.15 3.89 -21.50
CA ALA A 78 -1.09 4.67 -20.71
C ALA A 78 -2.50 4.10 -20.64
N ALA A 79 -3.08 3.72 -21.78
CA ALA A 79 -4.42 3.15 -21.82
C ALA A 79 -4.53 1.84 -21.02
N GLU A 80 -3.54 0.95 -21.15
CA GLU A 80 -3.53 -0.34 -20.45
C GLU A 80 -3.25 -0.14 -18.95
N GLY A 81 -2.30 0.73 -18.61
CA GLY A 81 -1.99 1.08 -17.22
C GLY A 81 -3.18 1.68 -16.47
N GLU A 82 -3.91 2.61 -17.10
CA GLU A 82 -5.10 3.22 -16.48
C GLU A 82 -6.16 2.17 -16.16
N LYS A 83 -6.47 1.28 -17.12
CA LYS A 83 -7.44 0.21 -16.97
C LYS A 83 -7.02 -0.78 -15.88
N LEU A 84 -5.79 -1.31 -15.98
CA LEU A 84 -5.32 -2.38 -15.10
C LEU A 84 -5.18 -1.92 -13.65
N ILE A 85 -4.81 -0.67 -13.39
CA ILE A 85 -4.75 -0.17 -12.01
C ILE A 85 -6.11 -0.23 -11.34
N VAL A 86 -7.17 0.20 -12.03
CA VAL A 86 -8.53 0.11 -11.48
C VAL A 86 -8.92 -1.34 -11.25
N GLU A 87 -8.70 -2.22 -12.22
CA GLU A 87 -9.08 -3.63 -12.14
C GLU A 87 -8.38 -4.37 -10.99
N LYS A 88 -7.09 -4.10 -10.78
CA LYS A 88 -6.23 -4.79 -9.80
C LYS A 88 -6.19 -4.14 -8.43
N THR A 89 -6.74 -2.94 -8.26
CA THR A 89 -6.93 -2.32 -6.94
C THR A 89 -7.75 -3.24 -6.03
N GLY A 90 -7.27 -3.46 -4.81
CA GLY A 90 -7.99 -4.26 -3.83
C GLY A 90 -7.18 -4.66 -2.61
N LYS A 91 -7.62 -5.76 -1.99
CA LYS A 91 -7.03 -6.33 -0.78
C LYS A 91 -5.78 -7.14 -1.11
N VAL A 92 -4.73 -6.95 -0.32
CA VAL A 92 -3.46 -7.66 -0.45
C VAL A 92 -3.37 -8.79 0.57
N CYS A 93 -3.60 -8.47 1.84
CA CYS A 93 -3.73 -9.44 2.92
C CYS A 93 -4.74 -8.91 3.95
N PRO A 94 -5.10 -9.66 5.01
CA PRO A 94 -5.97 -9.15 6.05
C PRO A 94 -5.47 -7.80 6.61
N GLY A 95 -6.29 -6.76 6.50
CA GLY A 95 -5.98 -5.42 7.00
C GLY A 95 -5.08 -4.56 6.10
N LEU A 96 -4.57 -5.07 4.97
CA LEU A 96 -3.77 -4.31 4.01
C LEU A 96 -4.42 -4.31 2.61
N TYR A 97 -4.53 -3.12 2.03
CA TYR A 97 -5.11 -2.87 0.72
C TYR A 97 -4.17 -1.99 -0.09
N VAL A 98 -4.39 -1.91 -1.41
CA VAL A 98 -3.57 -1.13 -2.33
C VAL A 98 -4.42 -0.38 -3.34
N ALA A 99 -4.03 0.85 -3.65
CA ALA A 99 -4.65 1.69 -4.66
C ALA A 99 -3.63 2.61 -5.36
N GLY A 100 -4.02 3.20 -6.48
CA GLY A 100 -3.17 4.07 -7.30
C GLY A 100 -1.95 3.35 -7.86
N MET A 101 -0.83 4.06 -8.01
CA MET A 101 0.39 3.50 -8.61
C MET A 101 1.03 2.37 -7.80
N ALA A 102 0.73 2.23 -6.50
CA ALA A 102 1.24 1.11 -5.71
C ALA A 102 0.72 -0.24 -6.23
N VAL A 103 -0.46 -0.24 -6.88
CA VAL A 103 -1.03 -1.41 -7.56
C VAL A 103 -0.11 -1.88 -8.69
N ALA A 104 0.54 -0.95 -9.39
CA ALA A 104 1.43 -1.28 -10.49
C ALA A 104 2.70 -1.99 -10.03
N THR A 105 3.25 -1.55 -8.90
CA THR A 105 4.42 -2.17 -8.26
C THR A 105 4.14 -3.60 -7.81
N LEU A 106 2.94 -3.83 -7.28
CA LEU A 106 2.49 -5.16 -6.87
C LEU A 106 2.25 -6.11 -8.05
N HIS A 107 1.70 -5.62 -9.16
CA HIS A 107 1.20 -6.47 -10.25
C HIS A 107 1.97 -6.35 -11.57
N ARG A 108 3.09 -5.63 -11.61
CA ARG A 108 3.86 -5.35 -12.83
C ARG A 108 3.05 -4.68 -13.94
N ILE A 109 2.27 -3.67 -13.57
CA ILE A 109 1.41 -2.93 -14.50
C ILE A 109 2.22 -1.80 -15.17
N PRO A 110 1.97 -1.48 -16.45
CA PRO A 110 2.51 -0.28 -17.09
C PRO A 110 2.13 1.03 -16.38
N ARG A 111 3.05 1.97 -16.29
CA ARG A 111 2.73 3.36 -15.90
C ARG A 111 1.90 4.08 -16.97
N MET A 112 1.13 5.10 -16.58
CA MET A 112 0.26 5.88 -17.48
C MET A 112 0.64 7.33 -17.74
N GLY A 113 1.64 7.86 -17.03
CA GLY A 113 2.03 9.26 -17.19
C GLY A 113 0.96 10.22 -16.65
N PRO A 114 0.80 11.43 -17.23
CA PRO A 114 -0.03 12.49 -16.66
C PRO A 114 -1.53 12.33 -16.98
N ILE A 115 -2.08 11.13 -16.77
CA ILE A 115 -3.52 10.83 -16.90
C ILE A 115 -3.98 10.23 -15.57
N PHE A 116 -5.02 10.82 -14.97
CA PHE A 116 -5.37 10.56 -13.56
C PHE A 116 -6.76 9.93 -13.34
N GLY A 117 -7.51 9.61 -14.39
CA GLY A 117 -8.84 8.99 -14.29
C GLY A 117 -8.80 7.68 -13.51
N GLY A 118 -7.90 6.78 -13.89
CA GLY A 118 -7.65 5.52 -13.19
C GLY A 118 -7.26 5.68 -11.71
N MET A 119 -6.58 6.76 -11.33
CA MET A 119 -6.23 7.02 -9.92
C MET A 119 -7.48 7.27 -9.07
N LEU A 120 -8.39 8.11 -9.57
CA LEU A 120 -9.65 8.43 -8.87
C LEU A 120 -10.56 7.19 -8.80
N LEU A 121 -10.67 6.44 -9.89
CA LEU A 121 -11.47 5.23 -9.95
C LEU A 121 -10.90 4.11 -9.06
N SER A 122 -9.57 3.98 -8.99
CA SER A 122 -8.88 3.10 -8.06
C SER A 122 -9.17 3.47 -6.60
N GLY A 123 -9.08 4.76 -6.24
CA GLY A 123 -9.45 5.24 -4.91
C GLY A 123 -10.90 4.93 -4.53
N LYS A 124 -11.85 5.16 -5.46
CA LYS A 124 -13.26 4.79 -5.26
C LYS A 124 -13.42 3.29 -5.01
N ARG A 125 -12.80 2.45 -5.83
CA ARG A 125 -12.90 0.99 -5.73
C ARG A 125 -12.36 0.48 -4.40
N VAL A 126 -11.19 0.94 -3.95
CA VAL A 126 -10.65 0.48 -2.66
C VAL A 126 -11.53 0.90 -1.49
N ALA A 127 -12.14 2.10 -1.56
CA ALA A 127 -13.08 2.55 -0.53
C ALA A 127 -14.32 1.65 -0.44
N GLU A 128 -14.88 1.22 -1.58
CA GLU A 128 -16.00 0.27 -1.63
C GLU A 128 -15.62 -1.09 -1.04
N ILE A 129 -14.44 -1.62 -1.37
CA ILE A 129 -13.92 -2.87 -0.84
C ILE A 129 -13.76 -2.79 0.68
N VAL A 130 -13.09 -1.76 1.18
CA VAL A 130 -12.84 -1.55 2.62
C VAL A 130 -14.16 -1.38 3.37
N SER A 131 -15.11 -0.60 2.83
CA SER A 131 -16.43 -0.42 3.43
C SER A 131 -17.18 -1.74 3.59
N ASN A 132 -17.08 -2.63 2.61
CA ASN A 132 -17.71 -3.95 2.67
C ASN A 132 -16.98 -4.90 3.65
N ASP A 133 -15.66 -4.86 3.69
CA ASP A 133 -14.86 -5.71 4.59
C ASP A 133 -15.02 -5.30 6.07
N LEU A 134 -15.23 -4.02 6.37
CA LEU A 134 -15.42 -3.51 7.74
C LEU A 134 -16.84 -3.66 8.30
N LYS A 135 -17.83 -3.97 7.44
CA LYS A 135 -19.22 -4.24 7.87
C LYS A 135 -19.42 -5.68 8.38
N LYS A 136 -18.47 -6.57 8.09
CA LYS A 136 -18.44 -7.95 8.59
C LYS A 136 -17.78 -7.98 9.96
#